data_AF-A0A4Q3C6J0-F1
#
_entry.id   AF-A0A4Q3C6J0-F1
#
_cell.length_a   1.000
_cell.length_b   1.000
_cell.length_c   1.000
_cell.angle_alpha   90.00
_cell.angle_beta   90.00
_cell.angle_gamma   90.00
#
_symmetry.space_group_name_H-M   'P 1'
#
loop_
_entity.id
_entity.type
_entity.pdbx_description
1 polymer ?
#
loop_
_entity_poly.entity_id
_entity_poly.type
_entity_poly.pdbx_seq_one_letter_code
_entity_poly.pdbx_strand_id
1 'polypeptide(L)'
;MTIFNSVISWFMKKRIHQIELFMKYPNEVQEEWFENLIMGAENTEWGKLHHYKSIENLNQYRERVPIQTYDTLKPYIERMLKGEQNILWPSEIRWFAKSSGTTSDRSKFIPVSEEALEECHFKGGK
;
A
#
# COMPACT_ATOMS: atom_id res chain seq x y z
N MET A 1 11.55 -11.45 -35.12
CA MET A 1 11.80 -12.32 -33.94
C MET A 1 12.96 -11.83 -33.07
N THR A 2 14.07 -11.32 -33.62
CA THR A 2 15.26 -10.91 -32.83
C THR A 2 15.07 -9.62 -32.00
N ILE A 3 14.34 -8.64 -32.54
CA ILE A 3 14.09 -7.35 -31.86
C ILE A 3 13.14 -7.51 -30.66
N PHE A 4 12.14 -8.38 -30.77
CA PHE A 4 11.20 -8.65 -29.68
C PHE A 4 11.89 -9.30 -28.46
N ASN A 5 12.80 -10.25 -28.72
CA ASN A 5 13.61 -10.89 -27.67
C ASN A 5 14.60 -9.91 -27.01
N SER A 6 15.15 -8.94 -27.76
CA SER A 6 16.08 -7.96 -27.17
C SER A 6 15.37 -6.96 -26.26
N VAL A 7 14.15 -6.53 -26.61
CA VAL A 7 13.33 -5.63 -25.78
C VAL A 7 12.90 -6.31 -24.48
N ILE A 8 12.44 -7.57 -24.54
CA ILE A 8 12.09 -8.35 -23.34
C ILE A 8 13.32 -8.57 -22.46
N SER A 9 14.46 -8.94 -23.05
CA SER A 9 15.71 -9.15 -22.29
C SER A 9 16.16 -7.87 -21.58
N TRP A 10 16.05 -6.72 -22.24
CA TRP A 10 16.38 -5.43 -21.64
C TRP A 10 15.44 -5.07 -20.48
N PHE A 11 14.13 -5.26 -20.65
CA PHE A 11 13.14 -5.04 -19.59
C PHE A 11 13.41 -5.92 -18.36
N MET A 12 13.66 -7.22 -18.58
CA MET A 12 13.99 -8.16 -17.50
C MET A 12 15.30 -7.79 -16.79
N LYS A 13 16.34 -7.37 -17.53
CA LYS A 13 17.59 -6.88 -16.93
C LYS A 13 17.37 -5.67 -16.03
N LYS A 14 16.54 -4.71 -16.46
CA LYS A 14 16.17 -3.55 -15.65
C LYS A 14 15.45 -3.99 -14.36
N ARG A 15 14.53 -4.95 -14.45
CA ARG A 15 13.79 -5.48 -13.29
C ARG A 15 14.70 -6.19 -12.29
N ILE A 16 15.60 -7.05 -12.77
CA ILE A 16 16.59 -7.74 -11.93
C ILE A 16 17.48 -6.71 -11.22
N HIS A 17 17.97 -5.70 -11.95
CA HIS A 17 18.78 -4.65 -11.36
C HIS A 17 18.04 -3.88 -10.25
N GLN A 18 16.75 -3.60 -10.43
CA GLN A 18 15.93 -3.01 -9.35
C GLN A 18 15.84 -3.92 -8.12
N ILE A 19 15.63 -5.22 -8.32
CA ILE A 19 15.59 -6.19 -7.22
C ILE A 19 16.94 -6.23 -6.48
N GLU A 20 18.06 -6.22 -7.20
CA GLU A 20 19.39 -6.13 -6.61
C GLU A 20 19.57 -4.86 -5.77
N LEU A 21 19.06 -3.72 -6.25
CA LEU A 21 19.07 -2.47 -5.46
C LEU A 21 18.23 -2.58 -4.20
N PHE A 22 17.04 -3.19 -4.27
CA PHE A 22 16.20 -3.43 -3.09
C PHE A 22 16.90 -4.31 -2.05
N MET A 23 17.62 -5.33 -2.50
CA MET A 23 18.39 -6.20 -1.61
C MET A 23 19.63 -5.52 -1.04
N LYS A 24 20.28 -4.64 -1.80
CA LYS A 24 21.51 -3.95 -1.38
C LYS A 24 21.24 -2.77 -0.44
N TYR A 25 20.14 -2.05 -0.64
CA TYR A 25 19.78 -0.85 0.11
C TYR A 25 18.35 -0.96 0.70
N PRO A 26 18.09 -1.97 1.55
CA PRO A 26 16.73 -2.25 2.01
C PRO A 26 16.17 -1.17 2.93
N ASN A 27 17.02 -0.49 3.71
CA ASN A 27 16.57 0.53 4.67
C ASN A 27 16.16 1.80 3.94
N GLU A 28 16.96 2.23 2.97
CA GLU A 28 16.71 3.40 2.12
C GLU A 28 15.41 3.22 1.32
N VAL A 29 15.19 2.01 0.79
CA VAL A 29 13.95 1.66 0.10
C VAL A 29 12.74 1.70 1.04
N GLN A 30 12.88 1.20 2.27
CA GLN A 30 11.79 1.28 3.26
C GLN A 30 11.49 2.72 3.69
N GLU A 31 12.52 3.56 3.83
CA GLU A 31 12.38 4.97 4.17
C GLU A 31 11.65 5.74 3.06
N GLU A 32 12.06 5.56 1.79
CA GLU A 32 11.38 6.15 0.63
C GLU A 32 9.91 5.71 0.56
N TRP A 33 9.62 4.42 0.76
CA TRP A 33 8.24 3.93 0.79
C TRP A 33 7.44 4.51 1.96
N PHE A 34 8.04 4.61 3.14
CA PHE A 34 7.39 5.20 4.30
C PHE A 34 6.99 6.65 4.01
N GLU A 35 7.91 7.47 3.51
CA GLU A 35 7.64 8.87 3.15
C GLU A 35 6.51 8.97 2.11
N ASN A 36 6.58 8.19 1.04
CA ASN A 36 5.57 8.16 -0.02
C ASN A 36 4.17 7.81 0.52
N LEU A 37 4.08 6.80 1.39
CA LEU A 37 2.81 6.35 1.97
C LEU A 37 2.21 7.40 2.93
N ILE A 38 3.03 8.01 3.78
CA ILE A 38 2.56 9.02 4.75
C ILE A 38 2.15 10.30 4.04
N MET A 39 2.96 10.80 3.11
CA MET A 39 2.64 11.98 2.30
C MET A 39 1.39 11.73 1.45
N GLY A 40 1.30 10.56 0.80
CA GLY A 40 0.14 10.21 -0.01
C GLY A 40 -1.16 10.21 0.79
N ALA A 41 -1.13 9.65 2.01
CA ALA A 41 -2.31 9.52 2.85
C ALA A 41 -2.63 10.75 3.73
N GLU A 42 -1.82 11.82 3.72
CA GLU A 42 -1.91 12.89 4.72
C GLU A 42 -3.27 13.60 4.78
N ASN A 43 -3.98 13.66 3.65
CA ASN A 43 -5.24 14.38 3.50
C ASN A 43 -6.50 13.50 3.69
N THR A 44 -6.29 12.20 3.91
CA THR A 44 -7.36 11.25 4.25
C THR A 44 -7.91 11.53 5.66
N GLU A 45 -9.07 10.98 5.98
CA GLU A 45 -9.59 11.03 7.36
C GLU A 45 -8.58 10.41 8.36
N TRP A 46 -7.98 9.27 7.99
CA TRP A 46 -6.98 8.59 8.81
C TRP A 46 -5.70 9.40 8.98
N GLY A 47 -5.19 9.98 7.89
CA GLY A 47 -4.00 10.84 7.92
C GLY A 47 -4.20 12.08 8.77
N LYS A 48 -5.40 12.68 8.71
CA LYS A 48 -5.77 13.80 9.59
C LYS A 48 -5.88 13.39 11.05
N LEU A 49 -6.49 12.24 11.33
CA LEU A 49 -6.64 11.68 12.68
C LEU A 49 -5.29 11.50 13.38
N HIS A 50 -4.27 11.04 12.63
CA HIS A 50 -2.93 10.78 13.16
C HIS A 50 -1.89 11.87 12.83
N HIS A 51 -2.34 13.01 12.30
CA HIS A 51 -1.50 14.17 11.96
C HIS A 51 -0.32 13.83 11.03
N TYR A 52 -0.55 13.06 9.97
CA TYR A 52 0.48 12.61 9.02
C TYR A 52 1.30 13.76 8.42
N LYS A 53 0.65 14.89 8.14
CA LYS A 53 1.29 16.09 7.57
C LYS A 53 2.48 16.62 8.39
N SER A 54 2.55 16.34 9.68
CA SER A 54 3.65 16.77 10.56
C SER A 54 4.50 15.61 11.07
N ILE A 55 4.47 14.46 10.39
CA ILE A 55 5.36 13.34 10.64
C ILE A 55 6.57 13.49 9.72
N GLU A 56 7.74 13.68 10.31
CA GLU A 56 9.01 13.86 9.59
C GLU A 56 9.93 12.64 9.73
N ASN A 57 9.60 11.70 10.62
CA ASN A 57 10.41 10.51 10.85
C ASN A 57 9.59 9.37 11.45
N LEU A 58 10.18 8.17 11.41
CA LEU A 58 9.57 6.94 11.88
C LEU A 58 9.21 6.96 13.38
N ASN A 59 9.98 7.66 14.23
CA ASN A 59 9.69 7.71 15.67
C ASN A 59 8.39 8.47 15.94
N GLN A 60 8.20 9.62 15.29
CA GLN A 60 6.96 10.38 15.40
C GLN A 60 5.75 9.59 14.90
N TYR A 61 5.92 8.80 13.82
CA TYR A 61 4.86 7.90 13.36
C TYR A 61 4.49 6.84 14.41
N ARG A 62 5.48 6.18 15.01
CA ARG A 62 5.26 5.13 16.02
C ARG A 62 4.59 5.66 17.28
N GLU A 63 4.85 6.91 17.65
CA GLU A 63 4.20 7.57 18.78
C GLU A 63 2.73 7.90 18.49
N ARG A 64 2.40 8.29 17.25
CA ARG A 64 1.06 8.78 16.88
C ARG A 64 0.11 7.70 16.37
N VAL A 65 0.64 6.65 15.73
CA VAL A 65 -0.14 5.59 15.10
C VAL A 65 0.01 4.30 15.90
N PRO A 66 -0.98 3.93 16.72
CA PRO A 66 -0.93 2.68 17.45
C PRO A 66 -1.11 1.49 16.50
N ILE A 67 -0.61 0.33 16.92
CA ILE A 67 -0.79 -0.92 16.18
C ILE A 67 -2.28 -1.22 16.04
N GLN A 68 -2.72 -1.50 14.81
CA GLN A 68 -4.12 -1.72 14.48
C GLN A 68 -4.44 -3.20 14.31
N THR A 69 -5.69 -3.57 14.60
CA THR A 69 -6.26 -4.87 14.23
C THR A 69 -7.34 -4.66 13.16
N TYR A 70 -7.86 -5.76 12.59
CA TYR A 70 -8.99 -5.63 11.68
C TYR A 70 -10.21 -5.00 12.38
N ASP A 71 -10.45 -5.37 13.64
CA ASP A 71 -11.62 -4.88 14.37
C ASP A 71 -11.54 -3.39 14.68
N THR A 72 -10.33 -2.85 14.90
CA THR A 72 -10.14 -1.40 15.07
C THR A 72 -10.37 -0.62 13.76
N LEU A 73 -10.03 -1.22 12.61
CA LEU A 73 -10.22 -0.61 11.29
C LEU A 73 -11.61 -0.88 10.68
N LYS A 74 -12.33 -1.88 11.19
CA LYS A 74 -13.62 -2.33 10.64
C LYS A 74 -14.65 -1.21 10.48
N PRO A 75 -14.82 -0.25 11.42
CA PRO A 75 -15.77 0.86 11.23
C PRO A 75 -15.45 1.72 10.00
N TYR A 76 -14.17 1.94 9.71
CA TYR A 76 -13.71 2.68 8.52
C TYR A 76 -13.94 1.87 7.25
N ILE A 77 -13.59 0.58 7.27
CA ILE A 77 -13.79 -0.33 6.14
C ILE A 77 -15.28 -0.48 5.80
N GLU A 78 -16.17 -0.56 6.79
CA GLU A 78 -17.63 -0.64 6.57
C GLU A 78 -18.20 0.62 5.93
N ARG A 79 -17.63 1.80 6.23
CA ARG A 79 -17.98 3.05 5.54
C ARG A 79 -17.51 3.04 4.09
N MET A 80 -16.28 2.56 3.84
CA MET A 80 -15.75 2.40 2.48
C MET A 80 -16.58 1.42 1.64
N LEU A 81 -17.03 0.30 2.24
CA LEU A 81 -17.93 -0.65 1.57
C LEU A 81 -19.29 -0.04 1.20
N LYS A 82 -19.73 1.00 1.92
CA LYS A 82 -20.95 1.78 1.60
C LYS A 82 -20.69 2.88 0.57
N GLY A 83 -19.46 2.98 0.05
CA GLY A 83 -19.07 3.91 -1.01
C GLY A 83 -18.36 5.17 -0.52
N GLU A 84 -18.14 5.34 0.79
CA GLU A 84 -17.43 6.51 1.30
C GLU A 84 -15.92 6.44 0.99
N GLN A 85 -15.36 7.51 0.40
CA GLN A 85 -13.99 7.53 -0.11
C GLN A 85 -13.07 8.39 0.77
N ASN A 86 -11.76 8.34 0.51
CA ASN A 86 -10.76 9.17 1.19
C ASN A 86 -10.70 8.98 2.72
N ILE A 87 -11.00 7.76 3.19
CA ILE A 87 -10.98 7.40 4.62
C ILE A 87 -9.59 6.90 5.03
N LEU A 88 -9.19 5.71 4.57
CA LEU A 88 -7.90 5.08 4.89
C LEU A 88 -6.83 5.32 3.81
N TRP A 89 -7.26 5.63 2.59
CA TRP A 89 -6.40 5.85 1.43
C TRP A 89 -7.05 6.91 0.52
N PRO A 90 -6.27 7.77 -0.17
CA PRO A 90 -6.82 8.92 -0.89
C PRO A 90 -7.44 8.59 -2.24
N SER A 91 -6.92 7.57 -2.95
CA SER A 91 -7.47 7.16 -4.24
C SER A 91 -8.79 6.42 -4.06
N GLU A 92 -9.60 6.42 -5.12
CA GLU A 92 -10.91 5.79 -5.10
C GLU A 92 -10.77 4.27 -4.91
N ILE A 93 -11.44 3.73 -3.90
CA ILE A 93 -11.47 2.29 -3.64
C ILE A 93 -12.76 1.69 -4.18
N ARG A 94 -12.60 0.88 -5.24
CA ARG A 94 -13.69 0.13 -5.88
C ARG A 94 -13.68 -1.35 -5.54
N TRP A 95 -12.53 -1.89 -5.17
CA TRP A 95 -12.35 -3.33 -4.97
C TRP A 95 -11.99 -3.63 -3.53
N PHE A 96 -12.48 -4.78 -3.06
CA PHE A 96 -12.16 -5.30 -1.74
C PHE A 96 -11.76 -6.77 -1.86
N ALA A 97 -10.56 -7.08 -1.39
CA ALA A 97 -10.13 -8.47 -1.27
C ALA A 97 -10.78 -9.11 -0.05
N LYS A 98 -11.28 -10.34 -0.21
CA LYS A 98 -11.76 -11.15 0.90
C LYS A 98 -10.62 -12.00 1.42
N SER A 99 -10.21 -11.76 2.67
CA SER A 99 -9.18 -12.58 3.33
C SER A 99 -9.76 -13.93 3.75
N SER A 100 -8.92 -14.98 3.72
CA SER A 100 -9.26 -16.34 4.13
C SER A 100 -9.36 -16.54 5.65
N GLY A 101 -9.07 -15.53 6.47
CA GLY A 101 -9.06 -15.65 7.92
C GLY A 101 -10.43 -16.03 8.51
N THR A 102 -10.49 -17.14 9.25
CA THR A 102 -11.71 -17.83 9.75
C THR A 102 -11.90 -17.78 11.27
N THR A 103 -11.70 -16.62 11.91
CA THR A 103 -12.05 -16.46 13.33
C THR A 103 -13.03 -15.31 13.51
N SER A 104 -14.22 -15.66 13.99
CA SER A 104 -15.50 -14.94 14.01
C SER A 104 -16.22 -14.83 12.65
N ASP A 105 -17.51 -15.19 12.64
CA ASP A 105 -18.45 -15.44 11.52
C ASP A 105 -18.57 -14.40 10.36
N ARG A 106 -17.67 -13.42 10.20
CA ARG A 106 -17.69 -12.49 9.07
C ARG A 106 -16.35 -12.45 8.33
N SER A 107 -16.46 -12.51 7.00
CA SER A 107 -15.33 -12.32 6.09
C SER A 107 -14.65 -10.96 6.33
N LYS A 108 -13.32 -10.94 6.37
CA LYS A 108 -12.53 -9.70 6.42
C LYS A 108 -12.37 -9.14 5.02
N PHE A 109 -12.72 -7.86 4.84
CA PHE A 109 -12.60 -7.15 3.57
C PHE A 109 -11.45 -6.16 3.65
N ILE A 110 -10.50 -6.27 2.72
CA ILE A 110 -9.33 -5.40 2.65
C ILE A 110 -9.51 -4.47 1.46
N PRO A 111 -9.54 -3.14 1.65
CA PRO A 111 -9.54 -2.17 0.55
C PRO A 111 -8.39 -2.45 -0.42
N VAL A 112 -8.66 -2.47 -1.72
CA VAL A 112 -7.65 -2.64 -2.77
C VAL A 112 -7.68 -1.40 -3.66
N SER A 113 -6.59 -0.64 -3.61
CA SER A 113 -6.40 0.53 -4.47
C SER A 113 -5.86 0.12 -5.84
N GLU A 114 -6.00 1.02 -6.81
CA GLU A 114 -5.45 0.81 -8.16
C GLU A 114 -3.91 0.73 -8.11
N GLU A 115 -3.26 1.56 -7.29
CA GLU A 115 -1.80 1.54 -7.12
C GLU A 115 -1.32 0.19 -6.57
N ALA A 116 -2.05 -0.41 -5.62
CA ALA A 116 -1.71 -1.75 -5.11
C ALA A 116 -1.81 -2.82 -6.19
N LEU A 117 -2.76 -2.70 -7.13
CA LEU A 117 -2.88 -3.61 -8.26
C LEU A 117 -1.74 -3.39 -9.26
N GLU A 118 -1.51 -2.17 -9.69
CA GLU A 118 -0.56 -1.85 -10.75
C GLU A 118 0.90 -1.95 -10.31
N GLU A 119 1.20 -1.45 -9.10
CA GLU A 119 2.57 -1.32 -8.61
C GLU A 119 3.08 -2.53 -7.86
N CYS A 120 2.15 -3.39 -7.40
CA CYS A 120 2.48 -4.62 -6.70
C CYS A 120 1.91 -5.85 -7.41
N HIS A 121 0.59 -6.05 -7.42
CA HIS A 121 -0.01 -7.32 -7.85
C HIS A 121 0.35 -7.71 -9.29
N PHE A 122 0.21 -6.78 -10.23
CA PHE A 122 0.50 -7.00 -11.64
C PHE A 122 2.00 -6.96 -11.96
N LYS A 123 2.84 -6.34 -11.13
CA LYS A 123 4.31 -6.38 -11.30
C LYS A 123 4.92 -7.75 -11.01
N GLY A 124 4.19 -8.66 -10.36
CA GLY A 124 4.64 -10.03 -10.14
C GLY A 124 4.52 -10.92 -11.39
N GLY A 125 3.55 -10.63 -12.26
CA GLY A 125 3.31 -11.39 -13.50
C GLY A 125 3.84 -10.73 -14.78
N LYS A 126 4.36 -9.50 -14.67
CA LYS A 126 4.97 -8.72 -15.76
C LYS A 126 6.49 -8.87 -15.80
#